data_AF-A0A7S2LRR3-F1
#
_entry.id   AF-A0A7S2LRR3-F1
#
_cell.length_a   1.000
_cell.length_b   1.000
_cell.length_c   1.000
_cell.angle_alpha   90.00
_cell.angle_beta   90.00
_cell.angle_gamma   90.00
#
_symmetry.space_group_name_H-M   'P 1'
#
loop_
_entity.id
_entity.type
_entity.pdbx_description
1 polymer ?
#
loop_
_entity_poly.entity_id
_entity_poly.type
_entity_poly.pdbx_seq_one_letter_code
_entity_poly.pdbx_strand_id
1 'polypeptide(L)'
;MVLIAFHSSTAGHVKLHALANWGINPMLIEDAVLQRCAVTTLIYNFFGKTRFPEYAEAWYRYGISTHDFSRIDLVFDHGLKTGICAHAETRQLMRHSDLCNFVVKVRRQFMRAFEKHEHSMLGIDMEA
;
A
#
# COMPACT_ATOMS: atom_id res chain seq x y z
N MET A 1 4.99 -2.80 -20.26
CA MET A 1 4.67 -1.64 -19.39
C MET A 1 3.22 -1.67 -18.89
N VAL A 2 2.20 -1.88 -19.74
CA VAL A 2 0.78 -1.91 -19.32
C VAL A 2 0.48 -2.90 -18.20
N LEU A 3 0.96 -4.15 -18.29
CA LEU A 3 0.72 -5.16 -17.24
C LEU A 3 1.39 -4.83 -15.91
N ILE A 4 2.60 -4.24 -15.95
CA ILE A 4 3.31 -3.80 -14.74
C ILE A 4 2.54 -2.65 -14.09
N ALA A 5 2.12 -1.66 -14.88
CA ALA A 5 1.32 -0.54 -14.38
C ALA A 5 0.00 -1.03 -13.77
N PHE A 6 -0.71 -1.93 -14.46
CA PHE A 6 -1.95 -2.53 -13.95
C PHE A 6 -1.70 -3.27 -12.63
N HIS A 7 -0.68 -4.13 -12.56
CA HIS A 7 -0.32 -4.83 -11.33
C HIS A 7 0.03 -3.85 -10.21
N SER A 8 0.89 -2.87 -10.48
CA SER A 8 1.31 -1.86 -9.50
C SER A 8 0.13 -1.06 -8.96
N SER A 9 -0.82 -0.65 -9.80
CA SER A 9 -2.00 0.12 -9.41
C SER A 9 -3.12 -0.71 -8.76
N THR A 10 -3.11 -2.04 -8.91
CA THR A 10 -4.14 -2.93 -8.35
C THR A 10 -3.56 -3.84 -7.26
N ALA A 11 -3.06 -5.03 -7.64
CA ALA A 11 -2.54 -6.04 -6.72
C ALA A 11 -1.39 -5.53 -5.82
N GLY A 12 -0.53 -4.65 -6.33
CA GLY A 12 0.56 -4.04 -5.57
C GLY A 12 0.10 -2.89 -4.67
N HIS A 13 -0.80 -2.05 -5.18
CA HIS A 13 -1.29 -0.85 -4.50
C HIS A 13 -2.03 -1.16 -3.20
N VAL A 14 -2.86 -2.22 -3.19
CA VAL A 14 -3.57 -2.66 -1.98
C VAL A 14 -2.59 -2.99 -0.84
N LYS A 15 -1.42 -3.56 -1.16
CA LYS A 15 -0.37 -3.85 -0.17
C LYS A 15 0.32 -2.58 0.30
N LEU A 16 0.62 -1.67 -0.62
CA LEU A 16 1.20 -0.38 -0.30
C LEU A 16 0.30 0.42 0.63
N HIS A 17 -1.02 0.35 0.47
CA HIS A 17 -1.94 0.91 1.45
C HIS A 17 -1.79 0.22 2.80
N ALA A 18 -1.91 -1.10 2.86
CA ALA A 18 -1.76 -1.85 4.12
C ALA A 18 -0.49 -1.47 4.90
N LEU A 19 0.60 -1.22 4.17
CA LEU A 19 1.90 -0.86 4.70
C LEU A 19 2.03 0.63 5.06
N ALA A 20 1.58 1.53 4.19
CA ALA A 20 1.62 2.98 4.45
C ALA A 20 0.57 3.46 5.49
N ASN A 21 -0.21 2.55 6.07
CA ASN A 21 -1.23 2.88 7.05
C ASN A 21 -0.60 3.39 8.35
N TRP A 22 -0.90 4.63 8.72
CA TRP A 22 -0.54 5.16 10.02
C TRP A 22 -1.47 4.60 11.09
N GLY A 23 -0.88 4.08 12.18
CA GLY A 23 -1.65 3.67 13.34
C GLY A 23 -2.51 2.43 13.10
N ILE A 24 -1.92 1.36 12.58
CA ILE A 24 -2.61 0.10 12.25
C ILE A 24 -3.37 -0.54 13.42
N ASN A 25 -3.10 -0.10 14.67
CA ASN A 25 -3.87 -0.48 15.83
C ASN A 25 -4.50 0.74 16.53
N PRO A 26 -5.73 1.15 16.16
CA PRO A 26 -6.40 2.30 16.78
C PRO A 26 -6.67 2.13 18.28
N MET A 27 -6.56 0.91 18.81
CA MET A 27 -6.73 0.62 20.25
C MET A 27 -5.48 0.92 21.08
N LEU A 28 -4.31 1.05 20.45
CA LEU A 28 -3.04 1.36 21.11
C LEU A 28 -2.64 2.84 20.97
N ILE A 29 -3.48 3.63 20.32
CA ILE A 29 -3.22 5.04 20.01
C ILE A 29 -4.01 5.91 20.98
N GLU A 30 -3.29 6.62 21.86
CA GLU A 30 -3.88 7.60 22.78
C GLU A 30 -4.19 8.93 22.09
N ASP A 31 -3.45 9.26 21.02
CA ASP A 31 -3.65 10.49 20.26
C ASP A 31 -4.93 10.42 19.40
N ALA A 32 -5.89 11.30 19.68
CA ALA A 32 -7.18 11.32 19.01
C ALA A 32 -7.11 11.65 17.51
N VAL A 33 -6.09 12.38 17.05
CA VAL A 33 -5.90 12.67 15.62
C VAL A 33 -5.42 11.41 14.90
N LEU A 34 -4.39 10.76 15.43
CA LEU A 34 -3.86 9.52 14.90
C LEU A 34 -4.90 8.40 14.90
N GLN A 35 -5.73 8.32 15.94
CA GLN A 35 -6.82 7.35 16.00
C GLN A 35 -7.85 7.57 14.88
N ARG A 36 -8.23 8.82 14.58
CA ARG A 36 -9.13 9.13 13.46
C ARG A 36 -8.50 8.79 12.11
N CYS A 37 -7.21 9.07 11.94
CA CYS A 37 -6.47 8.68 10.73
C CYS A 37 -6.49 7.16 10.55
N ALA A 38 -6.22 6.40 11.62
CA ALA A 38 -6.26 4.94 11.62
C ALA A 38 -7.64 4.38 11.22
N VAL A 39 -8.71 4.88 11.85
CA VAL A 39 -10.08 4.45 11.53
C VAL A 39 -10.44 4.76 10.08
N THR A 40 -10.15 5.98 9.61
CA THR A 40 -10.42 6.40 8.22
C THR A 40 -9.71 5.47 7.23
N THR A 41 -8.46 5.13 7.53
CA THR A 41 -7.62 4.26 6.72
C THR A 41 -8.16 2.83 6.67
N LEU A 42 -8.57 2.26 7.81
CA LEU A 42 -9.20 0.94 7.87
C LEU A 42 -10.49 0.90 7.03
N ILE A 43 -11.35 1.91 7.17
CA ILE A 43 -12.61 2.00 6.44
C ILE A 43 -12.35 2.15 4.93
N TYR A 44 -11.41 3.00 4.53
CA TYR A 44 -11.04 3.20 3.13
C TYR A 44 -10.56 1.89 2.49
N ASN A 45 -9.66 1.17 3.17
CA ASN A 45 -9.14 -0.12 2.69
C ASN A 45 -10.25 -1.18 2.61
N PHE A 46 -11.14 -1.23 3.61
CA PHE A 46 -12.27 -2.14 3.62
C PHE A 46 -13.23 -1.89 2.46
N PHE A 47 -13.63 -0.64 2.20
CA PHE A 47 -14.49 -0.31 1.07
C PHE A 47 -13.78 -0.49 -0.27
N GLY A 48 -12.48 -0.19 -0.35
CA GLY A 48 -11.67 -0.50 -1.52
C GLY A 48 -11.72 -1.97 -1.90
N LYS A 49 -11.66 -2.89 -0.93
CA LYS A 49 -11.76 -4.33 -1.21
C LYS A 49 -13.18 -4.81 -1.48
N THR A 50 -14.16 -4.32 -0.71
CA THR A 50 -15.53 -4.89 -0.72
C THR A 50 -16.49 -4.23 -1.70
N ARG A 51 -16.32 -2.93 -2.00
CA ARG A 51 -17.26 -2.14 -2.82
C ARG A 51 -16.71 -1.73 -4.17
N PHE A 52 -15.39 -1.58 -4.30
CA PHE A 52 -14.79 -1.17 -5.57
C PHE A 52 -15.16 -2.07 -6.77
N PRO A 53 -15.27 -3.41 -6.65
CA PRO A 53 -15.74 -4.24 -7.76
C PRO A 53 -17.14 -3.87 -8.26
N GLU A 54 -18.05 -3.52 -7.34
CA GLU A 54 -19.41 -3.07 -7.67
C GLU A 54 -19.37 -1.73 -8.44
N TYR A 55 -18.51 -0.79 -8.02
CA TYR A 55 -18.33 0.48 -8.73
C TYR A 55 -17.70 0.29 -10.11
N ALA A 56 -16.71 -0.59 -10.21
CA ALA A 56 -16.02 -0.88 -11.47
C ALA A 56 -16.98 -1.52 -12.49
N GLU A 57 -17.85 -2.42 -12.04
CA GLU A 57 -18.94 -2.97 -12.85
C GLU A 57 -19.92 -1.88 -13.29
N ALA A 58 -20.35 -1.01 -12.37
CA ALA A 58 -21.28 0.07 -12.68
C ALA A 58 -20.70 1.04 -13.73
N TRP A 59 -19.41 1.37 -13.64
CA TRP A 59 -18.73 2.21 -14.63
C TRP A 59 -18.73 1.61 -16.03
N TYR A 60 -18.56 0.29 -16.14
CA TYR A 60 -18.68 -0.39 -17.43
C TYR A 60 -20.12 -0.34 -17.95
N ARG A 61 -21.10 -0.66 -17.10
CA ARG A 61 -22.53 -0.63 -17.47
C ARG A 61 -23.02 0.75 -17.89
N TYR A 62 -22.49 1.82 -17.31
CA TYR A 62 -22.80 3.20 -17.68
C TYR A 62 -21.96 3.75 -18.85
N GLY A 63 -21.05 2.95 -19.42
CA GLY A 63 -20.19 3.37 -20.53
C GLY A 63 -19.07 4.34 -20.14
N ILE A 64 -18.77 4.48 -18.84
CA ILE A 64 -17.66 5.29 -18.32
C ILE A 64 -16.32 4.56 -18.54
N SER A 65 -16.33 3.23 -18.39
CA SER A 65 -15.20 2.36 -18.72
C SER A 65 -15.46 1.60 -20.02
N THR A 66 -14.43 1.46 -20.85
CA THR A 66 -14.47 0.62 -22.06
C THR A 66 -14.28 -0.87 -21.78
N HIS A 67 -13.84 -1.22 -20.56
CA HIS A 67 -13.55 -2.59 -20.17
C HIS A 67 -14.33 -2.97 -18.92
N ASP A 68 -14.79 -4.23 -18.87
CA ASP A 68 -15.45 -4.82 -17.71
C ASP A 68 -14.41 -5.22 -16.65
N PHE A 69 -14.49 -4.56 -15.50
CA PHE A 69 -13.66 -4.83 -14.32
C PHE A 69 -14.48 -5.40 -13.16
N SER A 70 -15.66 -5.97 -13.42
CA SER A 70 -16.52 -6.62 -12.41
C SER A 70 -15.80 -7.69 -11.60
N ARG A 71 -14.74 -8.29 -12.17
CA ARG A 71 -13.91 -9.34 -11.55
C ARG A 71 -12.56 -8.85 -11.02
N ILE A 72 -12.40 -7.55 -10.79
CA ILE A 72 -11.16 -6.98 -10.25
C ILE A 72 -10.86 -7.44 -8.81
N ASP A 73 -11.88 -7.96 -8.11
CA ASP A 73 -11.76 -8.62 -6.81
C ASP A 73 -10.73 -9.77 -6.82
N LEU A 74 -10.65 -10.53 -7.93
CA LEU A 74 -9.69 -11.61 -8.12
C LEU A 74 -8.24 -11.10 -8.12
N VAL A 75 -8.01 -9.91 -8.67
CA VAL A 75 -6.69 -9.27 -8.70
C VAL A 75 -6.30 -8.82 -7.30
N PHE A 76 -7.26 -8.28 -6.54
CA PHE A 76 -7.03 -7.92 -5.14
C PHE A 76 -6.74 -9.16 -4.28
N ASP A 77 -7.50 -10.25 -4.45
CA ASP A 77 -7.27 -11.50 -3.73
C ASP A 77 -5.93 -12.14 -4.08
N HIS A 78 -5.54 -12.09 -5.36
CA HIS A 78 -4.22 -12.51 -5.77
C HIS A 78 -3.14 -11.68 -5.06
N GLY A 79 -3.28 -10.36 -5.07
CA GLY A 79 -2.40 -9.46 -4.33
C GLY A 79 -2.26 -9.88 -2.87
N LEU A 80 -3.37 -9.97 -2.14
CA LEU A 80 -3.40 -10.37 -0.73
C LEU A 80 -2.70 -11.72 -0.50
N LYS A 81 -3.00 -12.74 -1.32
CA LYS A 81 -2.40 -14.09 -1.21
C LYS A 81 -0.89 -14.09 -1.45
N THR A 82 -0.39 -13.29 -2.38
CA THR A 82 1.05 -13.20 -2.66
C THR A 82 1.81 -12.55 -1.50
N GLY A 83 1.14 -11.81 -0.62
CA GLY A 83 1.77 -11.13 0.52
C GLY A 83 2.80 -10.08 0.09
N ILE A 84 3.60 -9.61 1.04
CA ILE A 84 4.69 -8.66 0.77
C ILE A 84 5.95 -9.48 0.51
N CYS A 85 6.50 -9.33 -0.69
CA CYS A 85 7.73 -10.02 -1.06
C CYS A 85 8.92 -9.30 -0.43
N ALA A 86 9.76 -10.02 0.30
CA ALA A 86 11.02 -9.49 0.80
C ALA A 86 11.99 -9.29 -0.36
N HIS A 87 12.26 -8.03 -0.71
CA HIS A 87 13.21 -7.67 -1.77
C HIS A 87 14.60 -7.35 -1.19
N ALA A 88 15.14 -8.23 -0.35
CA ALA A 88 16.43 -8.05 0.33
C ALA A 88 17.59 -7.81 -0.66
N GLU A 89 17.48 -8.39 -1.86
CA GLU A 89 18.50 -8.29 -2.91
C GLU A 89 18.48 -6.98 -3.71
N THR A 90 17.61 -6.02 -3.37
CA THR A 90 17.60 -4.68 -3.98
C THR A 90 18.95 -3.97 -3.82
N ARG A 91 19.72 -4.27 -2.77
CA ARG A 91 21.10 -3.77 -2.62
C ARG A 91 22.02 -4.21 -3.77
N GLN A 92 21.84 -5.42 -4.30
CA GLN A 92 22.62 -5.92 -5.43
C GLN A 92 22.33 -5.14 -6.72
N LEU A 93 21.12 -4.59 -6.86
CA LEU A 93 20.70 -3.81 -8.03
C LEU A 93 21.24 -2.38 -8.02
N MET A 94 21.68 -1.86 -6.85
CA MET A 94 22.17 -0.49 -6.72
C MET A 94 23.35 -0.19 -7.65
N ARG A 95 24.21 -1.17 -7.94
CA ARG A 95 25.36 -0.99 -8.85
C ARG A 95 24.98 -0.94 -10.34
N HIS A 96 23.73 -1.29 -10.66
CA HIS A 96 23.22 -1.39 -12.03
C HIS A 96 22.11 -0.36 -12.33
N SER A 97 21.64 0.39 -11.34
CA SER A 97 20.53 1.34 -11.51
C SER A 97 20.68 2.54 -10.58
N ASP A 98 20.85 3.73 -11.18
CA ASP A 98 20.93 5.00 -10.45
C ASP A 98 19.66 5.29 -9.67
N LEU A 99 18.50 4.94 -10.25
CA LEU A 99 17.22 5.05 -9.56
C LEU A 99 17.18 4.19 -8.30
N CYS A 100 17.57 2.92 -8.40
CA CYS A 100 17.62 2.02 -7.25
C CYS A 100 18.60 2.53 -6.19
N ASN A 101 19.80 2.96 -6.61
CA ASN A 101 20.81 3.54 -5.73
C ASN A 101 20.30 4.78 -4.98
N PHE A 102 19.61 5.68 -5.69
CA PHE A 102 18.98 6.85 -5.10
C PHE A 102 17.91 6.47 -4.08
N VAL A 103 16.93 5.63 -4.47
CA VAL A 103 15.82 5.21 -3.60
C VAL A 103 16.32 4.53 -2.33
N VAL A 104 17.28 3.61 -2.43
CA VAL A 104 17.84 2.91 -1.25
C VAL A 104 18.57 3.88 -0.31
N LYS A 105 19.30 4.87 -0.84
CA LYS A 105 19.99 5.89 -0.02
C LYS A 105 19.00 6.83 0.66
N VAL A 106 17.95 7.26 -0.05
CA VAL A 106 16.90 8.11 0.50
C VAL A 106 16.13 7.36 1.60
N ARG A 107 15.69 6.11 1.34
CA ARG A 107 15.05 5.26 2.36
C ARG A 107 15.88 5.21 3.64
N ARG A 108 17.20 5.01 3.54
CA ARG A 108 18.09 4.95 4.70
C ARG A 108 18.02 6.19 5.58
N GLN A 109 17.86 7.39 5.00
CA GLN A 109 17.74 8.62 5.79
C GLN A 109 16.42 8.65 6.58
N PHE A 110 15.31 8.24 5.96
CA PHE A 110 14.02 8.13 6.64
C PHE A 110 14.05 7.08 7.76
N MET A 111 14.61 5.90 7.53
CA MET A 111 14.73 4.87 8.58
C MET A 111 15.53 5.36 9.79
N ARG A 112 16.65 6.05 9.55
CA ARG A 112 17.46 6.65 10.64
C ARG A 112 16.74 7.77 11.38
N ALA A 113 15.89 8.53 10.69
CA ALA A 113 15.05 9.55 11.33
C ALA A 113 13.98 8.86 12.19
N PHE A 114 13.34 7.81 11.65
CA PHE A 114 12.36 7.03 12.39
C PHE A 114 12.94 6.40 13.65
N GLU A 115 14.11 5.74 13.59
CA GLU A 115 14.78 5.15 14.77
C GLU A 115 14.96 6.17 15.92
N LYS A 116 15.19 7.44 15.61
CA LYS A 116 15.31 8.51 16.62
C LYS A 116 13.97 8.89 17.25
N HIS A 117 12.88 8.71 16.51
CA HIS A 117 11.52 9.13 16.88
C HIS A 117 10.58 7.95 17.14
N GLU A 118 11.07 6.71 17.12
CA GLU A 118 10.28 5.49 17.25
C GLU A 118 9.38 5.51 18.48
N HIS A 119 9.92 5.95 19.62
CA HIS A 119 9.19 6.10 20.88
C HIS A 119 7.98 7.05 20.80
N SER A 120 7.99 8.00 19.86
CA SER A 120 6.89 8.95 19.62
C SER A 120 5.92 8.47 18.52
N MET A 121 6.23 7.34 17.88
CA MET A 121 5.51 6.78 16.73
C MET A 121 4.97 5.38 17.06
N LEU A 122 4.34 5.24 18.23
CA LEU A 122 3.75 3.99 18.71
C LEU A 122 2.77 3.40 17.68
N GLY A 123 2.97 2.14 17.33
CA GLY A 123 2.11 1.40 16.40
C GLY A 123 2.40 1.66 14.91
N ILE A 124 3.54 2.27 14.57
CA ILE A 124 4.04 2.34 13.20
C ILE A 124 5.09 1.24 12.98
N ASP A 125 4.96 0.48 11.90
CA ASP A 125 5.96 -0.50 11.47
C ASP A 125 7.00 0.18 10.55
N MET A 126 8.28 -0.06 10.82
CA MET A 126 9.41 0.52 10.09
C MET A 126 9.56 0.01 8.65
N GLU A 127 9.08 -1.19 8.35
CA GLU A 127 9.17 -1.80 7.02
C GLU A 127 7.90 -1.61 6.17
N ALA A 128 6.90 -0.96 6.76
CA ALA A 128 5.62 -0.66 6.15
C ALA A 128 5.66 0.70 5.41
#